data_AF-A0A661QIP3-F1
#
_entry.id   AF-A0A661QIP3-F1
#
_cell.length_a   1.000
_cell.length_b   1.000
_cell.length_c   1.000
_cell.angle_alpha   90.00
_cell.angle_beta   90.00
_cell.angle_gamma   90.00
#
_symmetry.space_group_name_H-M   'P 1'
#
loop_
_entity.id
_entity.type
_entity.pdbx_description
1 polymer ?
#
loop_
_entity_poly.entity_id
_entity_poly.type
_entity_poly.pdbx_seq_one_letter_code
_entity_poly.pdbx_strand_id
1 'polypeptide(L)' 'MTTILFNYEKMTINLASLSSAFQAVKSNHGCAGVAGVTLDRFEADLTSNLHALEQEIASGTYFPLPLLKILVDK' A
#
# COMPACT_ATOMS: atom_id res chain seq x y z
N MET A 1 -29.25 -16.67 -13.94
CA MET A 1 -28.85 -15.26 -13.82
C MET A 1 -27.83 -15.20 -12.70
N THR A 2 -26.58 -15.55 -13.04
CA THR A 2 -25.54 -15.91 -12.09
C THR A 2 -24.96 -14.65 -11.47
N THR A 3 -25.32 -14.40 -10.21
CA THR A 3 -24.65 -13.39 -9.38
C THR A 3 -23.20 -13.82 -9.25
N ILE A 4 -22.32 -13.10 -9.96
CA ILE A 4 -20.89 -13.09 -9.70
C ILE A 4 -20.76 -12.49 -8.30
N LEU A 5 -20.85 -13.35 -7.29
CA LEU A 5 -20.27 -13.09 -5.99
C LEU A 5 -18.80 -12.87 -6.29
N PHE A 6 -18.41 -11.60 -6.41
CA PHE A 6 -17.03 -11.21 -6.27
C PHE A 6 -16.56 -11.92 -5.00
N ASN A 7 -15.74 -12.95 -5.20
CA ASN A 7 -14.85 -13.45 -4.19
C ASN A 7 -13.96 -12.28 -3.81
N TYR A 8 -14.48 -11.42 -2.95
CA TYR A 8 -13.69 -10.66 -2.02
C TYR A 8 -13.23 -11.70 -1.01
N GLU A 9 -12.32 -12.58 -1.46
CA GLU A 9 -11.38 -13.21 -0.57
C GLU A 9 -10.88 -12.06 0.29
N LYS A 10 -11.36 -11.97 1.54
CA LYS A 10 -10.82 -11.08 2.54
C LYS A 10 -9.35 -11.47 2.58
N MET A 11 -8.52 -10.78 1.81
CA MET A 11 -7.09 -10.86 1.94
C MET A 11 -6.86 -10.45 3.38
N THR A 12 -6.56 -11.42 4.24
CA THR A 12 -6.35 -11.20 5.66
C THR A 12 -5.09 -10.37 5.77
N ILE A 13 -5.22 -9.06 5.59
CA ILE A 13 -4.12 -8.12 5.73
C ILE A 13 -3.77 -8.14 7.20
N ASN A 14 -2.62 -8.73 7.49
CA ASN A 14 -2.04 -8.71 8.82
C ASN A 14 -0.81 -7.80 8.81
N LEU A 15 -0.48 -7.26 9.98
CA LEU A 15 0.65 -6.35 10.16
C LEU A 15 1.98 -6.95 9.65
N ALA A 16 2.16 -8.27 9.76
CA ALA A 16 3.36 -8.97 9.28
C ALA A 16 3.49 -8.94 7.75
N SER A 17 2.38 -9.11 7.02
CA SER A 17 2.34 -9.05 5.56
C SER A 17 2.57 -7.62 5.06
N LEU A 18 1.99 -6.62 5.73
CA LEU A 18 2.24 -5.21 5.42
C LEU A 18 3.70 -4.83 5.69
N SER A 19 4.29 -5.32 6.77
CA SER A 19 5.71 -5.10 7.10
C SER A 19 6.63 -5.70 6.03
N SER A 20 6.34 -6.92 5.58
CA SER A 20 7.10 -7.58 4.50
C SER A 20 6.96 -6.85 3.16
N ALA A 21 5.76 -6.38 2.84
CA ALA A 21 5.51 -5.57 1.64
C ALA A 21 6.27 -4.23 1.71
N PHE A 22 6.28 -3.56 2.87
CA PHE A 22 7.05 -2.34 3.07
C PHE A 22 8.55 -2.57 2.85
N GLN A 23 9.10 -3.67 3.36
CA GLN A 23 10.51 -4.02 3.17
C GLN A 23 10.84 -4.25 1.68
N ALA A 24 9.95 -4.89 0.93
CA ALA A 24 10.12 -5.08 -0.52
C ALA A 24 10.11 -3.73 -1.26
N VAL A 25 9.20 -2.81 -0.91
CA VAL A 25 9.14 -1.45 -1.47
C VAL A 25 10.41 -0.66 -1.15
N LYS A 26 10.89 -0.75 0.09
CA LYS A 26 12.15 -0.12 0.53
C LYS A 26 13.35 -0.67 -0.26
N SER A 27 13.41 -1.99 -0.44
CA SER A 27 14.47 -2.64 -1.23
C SER A 27 14.48 -2.22 -2.69
N ASN A 28 13.31 -1.87 -3.26
CA ASN A 28 13.22 -1.43 -4.64
C ASN A 28 13.73 0.00 -4.87
N HIS A 29 14.13 0.73 -3.80
CA HIS A 29 14.67 2.10 -3.88
C HIS A 29 13.78 3.02 -4.75
N GLY A 30 12.47 2.72 -4.79
CA GLY A 30 11.58 3.19 -5.83
C GLY A 30 11.35 4.69 -5.73
N CYS A 31 11.47 5.39 -6.87
CA CYS A 31 11.16 6.81 -7.04
C CYS A 31 10.02 7.24 -6.12
N ALA A 32 10.28 8.26 -5.29
CA ALA A 32 9.24 8.88 -4.46
C ALA A 32 7.99 9.13 -5.32
N GLY A 33 6.85 8.56 -4.91
CA GLY A 33 5.58 8.72 -5.63
C GLY A 33 5.09 10.17 -5.64
N VAL A 34 3.89 10.42 -6.21
CA VAL A 34 3.21 11.74 -6.10
C VAL A 34 3.02 12.15 -4.63
N ALA A 35 2.90 11.16 -3.74
CA ALA A 35 2.72 11.38 -2.32
C ALA A 35 3.94 12.11 -1.77
N GLY A 36 3.76 13.33 -1.25
CA GLY A 36 4.79 14.07 -0.50
C GLY A 36 5.21 13.41 0.82
N VAL A 37 4.94 12.11 0.99
CA VAL A 37 5.39 11.26 2.07
C VAL A 37 6.55 10.44 1.53
N THR A 38 7.76 10.77 1.97
CA THR A 38 8.95 9.98 1.66
C THR A 38 8.94 8.66 2.43
N LEU A 39 9.66 7.65 1.92
CA LEU A 39 9.86 6.39 2.65
C LEU A 39 10.43 6.64 4.05
N ASP A 40 11.36 7.58 4.19
CA ASP A 40 11.95 7.94 5.50
C ASP A 40 10.90 8.48 6.49
N ARG A 41 9.96 9.31 6.01
CA ARG A 41 8.88 9.86 6.84
C ARG A 41 7.89 8.77 7.25
N PHE A 42 7.62 7.82 6.35
CA PHE A 42 6.76 6.69 6.64
C PHE A 42 7.43 5.71 7.64
N GLU A 43 8.74 5.50 7.51
CA GLU A 43 9.50 4.60 8.38
C GLU A 43 9.70 5.16 9.80
N ALA A 44 9.77 6.48 9.94
CA ALA A 44 9.94 7.14 11.24
C ALA A 44 8.90 6.72 12.30
N ASP A 45 7.69 6.37 11.86
CA ASP A 45 6.65 5.76 12.69
C ASP A 45 6.00 4.56 11.97
N LEU A 46 6.85 3.59 11.61
CA LEU A 46 6.45 2.45 10.78
C LEU A 46 5.25 1.69 11.38
N THR A 47 5.25 1.41 12.68
CA THR A 47 4.17 0.62 13.31
C THR A 47 2.84 1.35 13.26
N SER A 48 2.79 2.64 13.60
CA SER A 48 1.57 3.43 13.57
C SER A 48 1.05 3.59 12.15
N ASN A 49 1.94 3.85 11.19
CA ASN A 49 1.58 3.99 9.77
C ASN A 49 1.05 2.68 9.17
N LEU A 50 1.62 1.52 9.53
CA LEU A 50 1.12 0.22 9.08
C LEU A 50 -0.24 -0.12 9.71
N HIS A 51 -0.47 0.23 10.98
CA HIS A 51 -1.78 0.06 11.61
C HIS A 51 -2.84 0.97 10.99
N ALA A 52 -2.51 2.23 10.72
CA ALA A 52 -3.42 3.12 10.01
C ALA A 52 -3.81 2.54 8.63
N LEU A 53 -2.82 2.05 7.88
CA LEU A 53 -3.03 1.41 6.59
C LEU A 53 -3.89 0.14 6.69
N GLU A 54 -3.65 -0.71 7.70
CA GLU A 54 -4.46 -1.88 7.99
C GLU A 54 -5.93 -1.49 8.25
N GLN A 55 -6.17 -0.45 9.05
CA GLN A 55 -7.52 0.04 9.34
C GLN A 55 -8.19 0.63 8.10
N GLU A 56 -7.48 1.39 7.28
CA GLU A 56 -8.00 1.95 6.03
C GLU A 56 -8.39 0.86 5.03
N ILE A 57 -7.57 -0.19 4.90
CA ILE A 57 -7.90 -1.29 3.99
C ILE A 57 -9.03 -2.15 4.56
N ALA A 58 -9.03 -2.43 5.87
CA ALA A 58 -10.07 -3.20 6.52
C ALA A 58 -11.44 -2.50 6.49
N SER A 59 -11.46 -1.17 6.61
CA SER A 59 -12.67 -0.34 6.50
C SER A 59 -13.05 0.00 5.06
N GLY A 60 -12.18 -0.30 4.08
CA GLY A 60 -12.38 0.01 2.67
C GLY A 60 -12.23 1.50 2.33
N THR A 61 -11.61 2.30 3.20
CA THR A 61 -11.38 3.74 3.01
C THR A 61 -9.99 4.06 2.44
N TYR A 62 -9.18 3.05 2.15
CA TYR A 62 -7.90 3.25 1.47
C TYR A 62 -8.11 3.69 0.02
N PHE A 63 -7.73 4.93 -0.29
CA PHE A 63 -7.77 5.48 -1.65
C PHE A 63 -6.33 5.73 -2.15
N PRO A 64 -5.78 4.84 -2.99
CA PRO A 64 -4.43 5.02 -3.50
C PRO A 64 -4.35 6.29 -4.37
N LEU A 65 -3.29 7.07 -4.18
CA LEU A 65 -3.01 8.21 -5.04
C LEU A 65 -2.76 7.75 -6.48
N PRO A 66 -3.13 8.57 -7.48
CA PRO A 66 -2.89 8.24 -8.88
C PRO A 66 -1.39 8.01 -9.12
N LEU A 67 -1.07 6.97 -9.89
CA LEU A 67 0.30 6.62 -10.23
C LEU A 67 0.98 7.80 -10.96
N LEU A 68 2.23 8.10 -10.58
CA LEU A 68 3.08 9.00 -11.37
C LEU A 68 3.26 8.36 -12.75
N LYS A 69 2.77 9.04 -13.79
CA LYS A 69 3.16 8.72 -15.15
C LYS A 69 4.58 9.21 -15.36
N ILE A 70 5.54 8.30 -15.35
CA ILE A 70 6.90 8.57 -15.83
C ILE A 70 7.04 8.03 -17.25
N LEU A 71 7.75 8.78 -18.09
CA LEU A 71 8.10 8.35 -19.44
C LEU A 71 9.35 7.46 -19.30
N VAL A 72 9.20 6.17 -19.57
CA VAL A 72 10.31 5.21 -19.56
C VAL A 72 10.69 4.98 -21.02
N ASP A 73 11.87 5.46 -21.41
CA ASP A 73 12.44 5.13 -22.72
C ASP A 73 12.81 3.65 -22.74
N LYS A 74 12.48 2.98 -23.85
CA LYS A 74 12.58 1.52 -24.01
C LYS A 74 13.94 1.09 -24.53
#